data_AF-X0YRT5-F1
#
_entry.id   AF-X0YRT5-F1
#
_cell.length_a   1.000
_cell.length_b   1.000
_cell.length_c   1.000
_cell.angle_alpha   90.00
_cell.angle_beta   90.00
_cell.angle_gamma   90.00
#
_symmetry.space_group_name_H-M   'P 1'
#
loop_
_entity.id
_entity.type
_entity.pdbx_description
1 polymer ?
#
loop_
_entity_poly.entity_id
_entity_poly.type
_entity_poly.pdbx_seq_one_letter_code
_entity_poly.pdbx_strand_id
1 'polypeptide(L)'
;YWEGTVNRAVKLPGGKAVIHIQARGDQAYDVWPYMIVELDGEEIGETFVGSSKWKEYSFEVDTEGGIKVLSVTFPNDGGDWERGIDRNLYVGKVKITQMKNRDYTDER
;
A
#
# COMPACT_ATOMS: atom_id res chain seq x y z
N TYR A 1 6.55 19.22 9.01
CA TYR A 1 5.75 18.01 8.75
C TYR A 1 5.03 18.23 7.45
N TRP A 2 5.45 17.53 6.41
CA TRP A 2 4.77 17.52 5.12
C TRP A 2 4.04 16.20 4.98
N GLU A 3 3.03 16.15 4.12
CA GLU A 3 2.43 14.90 3.69
C GLU A 3 2.59 14.79 2.17
N GLY A 4 2.72 13.56 1.68
CA GLY A 4 2.85 13.30 0.26
C GLY A 4 1.92 12.17 -0.17
N THR A 5 1.16 12.40 -1.23
CA THR A 5 0.28 11.39 -1.83
C THR A 5 0.68 11.14 -3.28
N VAL A 6 0.82 9.87 -3.64
CA VAL A 6 0.86 9.41 -5.03
C VAL A 6 -0.40 8.62 -5.32
N ASN A 7 -1.00 8.83 -6.48
CA ASN A 7 -2.19 8.10 -6.90
C ASN A 7 -2.07 7.60 -8.35
N ARG A 8 -2.82 6.54 -8.66
CA ARG A 8 -2.91 5.98 -10.00
C ARG A 8 -4.23 5.26 -10.23
N ALA A 9 -4.79 5.43 -11.43
CA ALA A 9 -5.88 4.60 -11.91
C ALA A 9 -5.42 3.15 -12.12
N VAL A 10 -6.12 2.20 -11.50
CA VAL A 10 -5.87 0.75 -11.58
C VAL A 10 -7.15 0.03 -11.96
N LYS A 11 -7.03 -1.09 -12.68
CA LYS A 11 -8.18 -1.95 -13.00
C LYS A 11 -8.25 -3.08 -11.99
N LEU A 12 -9.34 -3.14 -11.22
CA LEU A 12 -9.62 -4.26 -10.31
C LEU A 12 -10.63 -5.25 -10.92
N PRO A 13 -10.48 -6.54 -10.60
CA PRO A 13 -11.54 -7.53 -10.84
C PRO A 13 -12.73 -7.25 -9.91
N GLY A 14 -13.92 -7.72 -10.26
CA GLY A 14 -15.04 -7.77 -9.31
C GLY A 14 -14.86 -8.88 -8.27
N GLY A 15 -15.40 -8.65 -7.07
CA GLY A 15 -15.28 -9.50 -5.89
C GLY A 15 -13.99 -9.28 -5.10
N LYS A 16 -13.64 -10.27 -4.28
CA LYS A 16 -12.45 -10.23 -3.42
C LYS A 16 -11.15 -10.19 -4.22
N ALA A 17 -10.30 -9.23 -3.88
CA ALA A 17 -8.96 -9.08 -4.43
C ALA A 17 -7.96 -8.69 -3.35
N VAL A 18 -6.68 -8.88 -3.66
CA VAL A 18 -5.56 -8.42 -2.84
C VAL A 18 -4.72 -7.45 -3.66
N ILE A 19 -4.52 -6.25 -3.12
CA ILE A 19 -3.59 -5.25 -3.65
C ILE A 19 -2.27 -5.41 -2.91
N HIS A 20 -1.23 -5.83 -3.62
CA HIS A 20 0.14 -5.91 -3.10
C HIS A 20 0.92 -4.67 -3.52
N ILE A 21 1.44 -3.93 -2.54
CA ILE A 21 2.24 -2.74 -2.73
C ILE A 21 3.65 -3.04 -2.27
N GLN A 22 4.62 -2.93 -3.18
CA GLN A 22 6.02 -3.00 -2.82
C GLN A 22 6.44 -1.66 -2.19
N ALA A 23 6.94 -1.67 -0.96
CA ALA A 23 7.44 -0.47 -0.30
C ALA A 23 8.72 -0.74 0.49
N ARG A 24 9.51 0.32 0.68
CA ARG A 24 10.61 0.39 1.66
C ARG A 24 10.65 1.78 2.28
N GLY A 25 11.31 1.89 3.41
CA GLY A 25 11.45 3.16 4.13
C GLY A 25 12.88 3.46 4.53
N ASP A 26 13.14 4.74 4.76
CA ASP A 26 14.26 5.19 5.58
C ASP A 26 13.71 5.71 6.92
N GLN A 27 14.35 5.32 8.02
CA GLN A 27 13.92 5.64 9.38
C GLN A 27 14.59 6.94 9.85
N ALA A 28 13.88 7.77 10.60
CA ALA A 28 14.44 8.91 11.32
C ALA A 28 13.89 8.95 12.76
N TYR A 29 14.74 9.29 13.73
CA TYR A 29 14.43 9.21 15.17
C TYR A 29 13.80 7.89 15.60
N ASP A 30 14.35 6.77 15.12
CA ASP A 30 13.82 5.42 15.38
C ASP A 30 12.34 5.22 14.99
N VAL A 31 11.78 6.05 14.11
CA VAL A 31 10.42 5.93 13.59
C VAL A 31 10.45 5.75 12.07
N TRP A 32 9.79 4.69 11.60
CA TRP A 32 9.65 4.32 10.19
C TRP A 32 8.56 5.16 9.51
N PRO A 33 8.58 5.29 8.17
CA PRO A 33 7.47 5.90 7.45
C PRO A 33 6.19 5.10 7.64
N TYR A 34 5.10 5.84 7.78
CA TYR A 34 3.74 5.35 7.85
C TYR A 34 3.11 5.45 6.46
N MET A 35 2.40 4.40 6.05
CA MET A 35 1.79 4.31 4.73
C MET A 35 0.30 4.08 4.92
N ILE A 36 -0.51 5.01 4.42
CA ILE A 36 -1.97 4.88 4.32
C ILE A 36 -2.30 4.55 2.87
N VAL A 37 -3.19 3.59 2.66
CA VAL A 37 -3.61 3.13 1.33
C VAL A 37 -5.11 3.32 1.19
N GLU A 38 -5.51 3.99 0.12
CA GLU A 38 -6.92 4.30 -0.16
C GLU A 38 -7.32 3.82 -1.56
N LEU A 39 -8.58 3.38 -1.70
CA LEU A 39 -9.20 3.04 -2.98
C LEU A 39 -10.43 3.92 -3.18
N ASP A 40 -10.45 4.72 -4.26
CA ASP A 40 -11.48 5.74 -4.51
C ASP A 40 -11.66 6.74 -3.33
N GLY A 41 -10.61 6.94 -2.52
CA GLY A 41 -10.63 7.81 -1.35
C GLY A 41 -11.16 7.16 -0.06
N GLU A 42 -11.46 5.87 -0.09
CA GLU A 42 -11.75 5.08 1.11
C GLU A 42 -10.48 4.36 1.58
N GLU A 43 -10.12 4.50 2.86
CA GLU A 43 -8.97 3.80 3.43
C GLU A 43 -9.19 2.27 3.44
N ILE A 44 -8.28 1.54 2.81
CA ILE A 44 -8.28 0.07 2.77
C ILE A 44 -7.21 -0.54 3.69
N GLY A 45 -6.41 0.30 4.33
CA GLY A 45 -5.50 -0.07 5.39
C GLY A 45 -4.28 0.83 5.50
N GLU A 46 -3.54 0.62 6.58
CA GLU A 46 -2.41 1.44 6.97
C GLU A 46 -1.34 0.59 7.68
N THR A 47 -0.07 1.00 7.59
CA THR A 47 1.04 0.30 8.27
C THR A 47 2.31 1.14 8.31
N PHE A 48 3.16 0.87 9.31
CA PHE A 48 4.57 1.26 9.22
C PHE A 48 5.31 0.40 8.19
N VAL A 49 6.12 1.04 7.35
CA VAL A 49 7.01 0.37 6.40
C VAL A 49 8.37 0.15 7.07
N GLY A 50 8.40 -0.83 7.98
CA GLY A 50 9.51 -1.18 8.86
C GLY A 50 10.66 -1.92 8.18
N SER A 51 11.10 -1.47 7.00
CA SER A 51 12.13 -2.15 6.22
C SER A 51 12.85 -1.21 5.26
N SER A 52 14.18 -1.18 5.35
CA SER A 52 15.06 -0.52 4.36
C SER A 52 15.22 -1.30 3.06
N LYS A 53 14.80 -2.57 3.05
CA LYS A 53 14.70 -3.44 1.87
C LYS A 53 13.27 -3.40 1.33
N TRP A 54 13.10 -3.52 0.03
CA TRP A 54 11.78 -3.68 -0.59
C TRP A 54 11.04 -4.90 -0.04
N LYS A 55 9.82 -4.69 0.45
CA LYS A 55 8.89 -5.73 0.89
C LYS A 55 7.52 -5.49 0.29
N GLU A 56 6.72 -6.55 0.17
CA GLU A 56 5.31 -6.45 -0.23
C GLU A 56 4.43 -6.28 1.00
N TYR A 57 3.52 -5.32 0.94
CA TYR A 57 2.43 -5.07 1.90
C TYR A 57 1.12 -5.36 1.18
N SER A 58 0.20 -6.11 1.80
CA SER A 58 -0.99 -6.65 1.14
C SER A 58 -2.25 -6.12 1.79
N PHE A 59 -3.18 -5.65 0.97
CA PHE A 59 -4.46 -5.07 1.38
C PHE A 59 -5.59 -5.81 0.69
N GLU A 60 -6.48 -6.43 1.47
CA GLU A 60 -7.66 -7.12 0.94
C GLU A 60 -8.78 -6.12 0.68
N VAL A 61 -9.46 -6.27 -0.45
CA VAL A 61 -10.59 -5.43 -0.84
C VAL A 61 -11.70 -6.31 -1.42
N ASP A 62 -12.95 -5.88 -1.24
CA ASP A 62 -14.10 -6.40 -1.97
C ASP A 62 -14.65 -5.27 -2.82
N THR A 63 -14.73 -5.46 -4.14
CA THR A 63 -15.00 -4.36 -5.08
C THR A 63 -15.92 -4.83 -6.20
N GLU A 64 -16.71 -3.92 -6.75
CA GLU A 64 -17.51 -4.18 -7.96
C GLU A 64 -16.64 -4.35 -9.23
N GLY A 65 -15.33 -4.09 -9.10
CA GLY A 65 -14.37 -4.13 -10.21
C GLY A 65 -14.36 -2.82 -11.01
N GLY A 66 -13.65 -2.84 -12.13
CA GLY A 66 -13.53 -1.68 -13.02
C GLY A 66 -12.31 -0.81 -12.69
N ILE A 67 -12.31 0.42 -13.19
CA ILE A 67 -11.24 1.38 -12.96
C ILE A 67 -11.47 2.07 -11.61
N LYS A 68 -10.45 2.06 -10.77
CA LYS A 68 -10.43 2.63 -9.42
C LYS A 68 -9.19 3.50 -9.25
N VAL A 69 -9.24 4.47 -8.34
CA VAL A 69 -8.07 5.29 -7.99
C VAL A 69 -7.43 4.71 -6.74
N LEU A 70 -6.23 4.14 -6.89
CA LEU A 70 -5.41 3.71 -5.77
C LEU A 70 -4.51 4.87 -5.35
N SER A 71 -4.58 5.27 -4.08
CA SER A 71 -3.74 6.30 -3.48
C SER A 71 -2.85 5.69 -2.39
N VAL A 72 -1.63 6.19 -2.29
CA VAL A 72 -0.70 5.89 -1.19
C VAL A 72 -0.24 7.21 -0.60
N THR A 73 -0.48 7.39 0.70
CA THR A 73 -0.17 8.60 1.44
C THR A 73 0.92 8.33 2.49
N PHE A 74 1.91 9.22 2.54
CA PHE A 74 2.95 9.29 3.57
C PHE A 74 2.66 10.51 4.47
N PRO A 75 2.04 10.31 5.65
CA PRO A 75 1.56 11.41 6.48
C PRO A 75 2.55 11.84 7.57
N ASN A 76 3.54 10.99 7.91
CA ASN A 76 4.43 11.21 9.04
C ASN A 76 5.85 11.60 8.61
N ASP A 77 5.98 12.53 7.67
CA ASP A 77 7.28 13.10 7.31
C ASP A 77 8.06 13.61 8.54
N GLY A 78 9.38 13.58 8.47
CA GLY A 78 10.23 14.11 9.53
C GLY A 78 11.68 13.64 9.42
N GLY A 79 12.61 14.43 9.94
CA GLY A 79 14.03 14.15 9.86
C GLY A 79 14.77 14.39 11.16
N ASP A 80 15.88 13.66 11.32
CA ASP A 80 16.91 13.90 12.33
C ASP A 80 17.93 14.87 11.74
N TRP A 81 17.70 16.16 11.97
CA TRP A 81 18.48 17.26 11.40
C TRP A 81 19.91 17.31 11.95
N GLU A 82 20.15 16.80 13.17
CA GLU A 82 21.49 16.71 13.76
C GLU A 82 22.34 15.66 13.02
N ARG A 83 21.70 14.59 12.55
CA ARG A 83 22.36 13.48 11.83
C ARG A 83 22.23 13.55 10.31
N GLY A 84 21.47 14.52 9.79
CA GLY A 84 21.18 14.64 8.36
C GLY A 84 20.39 13.46 7.80
N ILE A 85 19.55 12.82 8.62
CA ILE A 85 18.72 11.67 8.24
C ILE A 85 17.30 12.15 8.01
N ASP A 86 16.65 11.63 6.98
CA ASP A 86 15.29 11.99 6.61
C ASP A 86 14.40 10.75 6.51
N ARG A 87 13.18 10.83 7.03
CA ARG A 87 12.22 9.74 6.93
C ARG A 87 11.59 9.78 5.57
N ASN A 88 11.72 8.69 4.84
CA ASN A 88 11.24 8.62 3.47
C ASN A 88 10.42 7.36 3.26
N LEU A 89 9.26 7.50 2.62
CA LEU A 89 8.51 6.38 2.06
C LEU A 89 8.84 6.22 0.57
N TYR A 90 9.27 5.03 0.16
CA TYR A 90 9.44 4.68 -1.24
C TYR A 90 8.39 3.65 -1.64
N VAL A 91 7.65 3.95 -2.70
CA VAL A 91 6.64 3.05 -3.28
C VAL A 91 7.15 2.51 -4.61
N GLY A 92 7.02 1.20 -4.79
CA GLY A 92 7.48 0.46 -5.96
C GLY A 92 6.31 -0.07 -6.79
N LYS A 93 6.37 -1.36 -7.12
CA LYS A 93 5.35 -2.02 -7.94
C LYS A 93 4.05 -2.22 -7.17
N VAL A 94 2.94 -2.14 -7.89
CA VAL A 94 1.63 -2.60 -7.44
C VAL A 94 1.24 -3.85 -8.23
N LYS A 95 0.79 -4.90 -7.54
CA LYS A 95 0.27 -6.14 -8.12
C LYS A 95 -1.12 -6.41 -7.55
N ILE A 96 -2.07 -6.76 -8.41
CA ILE A 96 -3.45 -7.08 -8.01
C ILE A 96 -3.68 -8.56 -8.27
N THR A 97 -4.14 -9.28 -7.25
CA THR A 97 -4.47 -10.71 -7.33
C THR A 97 -5.95 -10.89 -7.00
N GLN A 98 -6.73 -11.50 -7.90
CA GLN A 98 -8.10 -11.89 -7.59
C GLN A 98 -8.09 -13.11 -6.68
N MET A 99 -8.88 -13.08 -5.60
CA MET A 99 -9.13 -14.28 -4.82
C MET A 99 -10.11 -15.17 -5.59
N LYS A 100 -9.68 -16.37 -5.94
CA LYS A 100 -10.61 -17.37 -6.48
C LYS A 100 -11.47 -17.88 -5.34
N ASN A 101 -12.80 -17.84 -5.52
CA ASN A 101 -13.66 -18.71 -4.73
C ASN A 101 -13.24 -20.15 -5.06
N ARG A 102 -12.82 -20.90 -4.05
CA ARG A 102 -12.66 -22.34 -4.20
C ARG A 102 -14.06 -22.94 -4.23
N ASP A 103 -14.66 -23.01 -5.40
CA ASP A 103 -15.76 -23.93 -5.63
C ASP A 103 -15.15 -25.33 -5.83
N TYR A 104 -15.16 -26.13 -4.78
CA TYR A 104 -14.98 -27.60 -4.78
C TYR A 104 -16.43 -28.13 -4.68
N THR A 105 -17.02 -28.95 -5.56
CA THR A 105 -16.55 -30.13 -6.31
C THR A 105 -17.43 -30.38 -7.55
N ASP A 106 -16.85 -30.82 -8.67
CA ASP A 106 -17.55 -31.67 -9.66
C ASP A 106 -17.11 -33.11 -9.35
N GLU A 107 -17.94 -33.84 -8.60
CA GLU A 107 -17.84 -35.29 -8.50
C GLU A 107 -18.61 -35.87 -9.70
N ARG A 108 -17.86 -36.46 -10.64
CA ARG A 108 -18.39 -37.40 -11.64
C ARG A 108 -17.85 -38.79 -11.38
#